data_AF-A0A2E2VXV3-F1
#
_entry.id   AF-A0A2E2VXV3-F1
#
_cell.length_a   1.000
_cell.length_b   1.000
_cell.length_c   1.000
_cell.angle_alpha   90.00
_cell.angle_beta   90.00
_cell.angle_gamma   90.00
#
_symmetry.space_group_name_H-M   'P 1'
#
loop_
_entity.id
_entity.type
_entity.pdbx_description
1 polymer ?
#
loop_
_entity_poly.entity_id
_entity_poly.type
_entity_poly.pdbx_seq_one_letter_code
_entity_poly.pdbx_strand_id
1 'polypeptide(L)'
;MKNFYKILILVFLSQLIGQNPNLGSRDLNPSSCGDIDGDLCDDCGIDTYFTCKNINPDSEFDCTQFNNDQSGSDCASNENCNWSLGDPSNDGIDTDQDGLCDYGDSDDDNDGCNDDNDSNPLLSGPDNDSDGIADECDLDDDNDGCLDAFDPEPFVQGEDLDGDGIINECDSDADGDGCENSEDSDPLIANIDTDNDGFANECDNDDDNDNILDVDDLNPLDNTICSDLDEDGCDDCSISGFQDIDNDGLDTDSDGLCDAGDPDDDNDGCSDDIDEDPFDDGPDSDG
;
A
#
# COMPACT_ATOMS: atom_id res chain seq x y z
N MET A 1 2.02 -56.96 -19.86
CA MET A 1 1.15 -56.08 -20.66
C MET A 1 2.07 -55.06 -21.33
N LYS A 2 2.29 -55.19 -22.65
CA LYS A 2 1.94 -54.18 -23.69
C LYS A 2 2.53 -52.78 -23.40
N ASN A 3 3.32 -52.10 -24.23
CA ASN A 3 3.80 -52.26 -25.60
C ASN A 3 5.07 -51.39 -25.75
N PHE A 4 6.11 -51.95 -26.37
CA PHE A 4 7.25 -51.24 -26.96
C PHE A 4 6.85 -50.63 -28.32
N TYR A 5 7.74 -49.79 -28.89
CA TYR A 5 7.76 -49.12 -30.22
C TYR A 5 7.40 -47.62 -30.14
N LYS A 6 8.17 -46.67 -30.71
CA LYS A 6 9.12 -46.73 -31.84
C LYS A 6 10.06 -45.51 -31.79
N ILE A 7 11.37 -45.76 -31.93
CA ILE A 7 12.38 -44.80 -32.38
C ILE A 7 12.46 -44.94 -33.91
N LEU A 8 12.47 -43.83 -34.67
CA LEU A 8 12.97 -43.83 -36.04
C LEU A 8 13.62 -42.48 -36.39
N ILE A 9 14.91 -42.55 -36.70
CA ILE A 9 15.80 -41.50 -37.20
C ILE A 9 16.16 -41.86 -38.67
N LEU A 10 16.48 -40.83 -39.48
CA LEU A 10 17.16 -40.79 -40.80
C LEU A 10 16.31 -40.71 -42.10
N VAL A 11 16.12 -39.47 -42.58
CA VAL A 11 16.68 -38.86 -43.81
C VAL A 11 17.07 -39.81 -44.98
N PHE A 12 16.56 -39.55 -46.20
CA PHE A 12 17.37 -39.19 -47.39
C PHE A 12 16.52 -38.88 -48.65
N LEU A 13 16.90 -37.74 -49.27
CA LEU A 13 16.75 -37.20 -50.64
C LEU A 13 15.93 -37.98 -51.71
N SER A 14 15.17 -37.24 -52.53
CA SER A 14 15.57 -36.83 -53.90
C SER A 14 14.46 -36.15 -54.73
N GLN A 15 14.84 -35.02 -55.36
CA GLN A 15 14.41 -34.47 -56.68
C GLN A 15 13.01 -33.88 -56.91
N LEU A 16 12.96 -32.59 -57.25
CA LEU A 16 12.79 -32.05 -58.63
C LEU A 16 12.83 -30.50 -58.56
N ILE A 17 13.94 -29.85 -58.95
CA ILE A 17 14.18 -29.20 -60.26
C ILE A 17 13.07 -28.24 -60.69
N GLY A 18 13.40 -26.94 -60.60
CA GLY A 18 12.75 -25.85 -61.32
C GLY A 18 13.71 -24.66 -61.38
N GLN A 19 14.67 -24.71 -62.30
CA GLN A 19 15.52 -23.56 -62.61
C GLN A 19 14.73 -22.54 -63.41
N ASN A 20 14.74 -21.27 -62.97
CA ASN A 20 14.48 -20.13 -63.85
C ASN A 20 15.78 -19.30 -63.97
N PRO A 21 16.35 -19.17 -65.18
CA PRO A 21 17.62 -18.51 -65.41
C PRO A 21 17.40 -17.01 -65.62
N ASN A 22 17.47 -16.24 -64.53
CA ASN A 22 17.81 -14.81 -64.55
C ASN A 22 18.30 -14.39 -63.17
N LEU A 23 19.39 -15.03 -62.73
CA LEU A 23 20.25 -14.44 -61.71
C LEU A 23 21.19 -13.49 -62.45
N GLY A 24 20.67 -12.29 -62.75
CA GLY A 24 21.52 -11.10 -62.78
C GLY A 24 22.21 -11.00 -61.42
N SER A 25 23.50 -10.68 -61.45
CA SER A 25 24.44 -10.71 -60.33
C SER A 25 23.81 -10.36 -58.98
N ARG A 26 23.77 -11.35 -58.08
CA ARG A 26 23.55 -11.10 -56.65
C ARG A 26 24.79 -10.40 -56.13
N ASP A 27 24.69 -9.11 -55.86
CA ASP A 27 25.65 -8.48 -54.97
C ASP A 27 25.36 -8.99 -53.57
N LEU A 28 26.28 -9.78 -53.02
CA LEU A 28 26.20 -10.36 -51.67
C LEU A 28 27.01 -9.50 -50.68
N ASN A 29 27.03 -8.18 -50.91
CA ASN A 29 27.76 -7.25 -50.07
C ASN A 29 26.76 -6.28 -49.41
N PRO A 30 26.59 -6.31 -48.07
CA PRO A 30 25.65 -5.45 -47.33
C PRO A 30 26.02 -3.95 -47.33
N SER A 31 27.03 -3.54 -48.09
CA SER A 31 27.57 -2.18 -48.11
C SER A 31 27.29 -1.42 -49.41
N SER A 32 26.34 -1.93 -50.21
CA SER A 32 25.97 -1.34 -51.50
C SER A 32 24.49 -1.54 -51.84
N CYS A 33 23.60 -1.49 -50.85
CA CYS A 33 22.19 -1.19 -51.14
C CYS A 33 22.10 0.31 -51.45
N GLY A 34 21.29 0.65 -52.45
CA GLY A 34 20.99 2.02 -52.81
C GLY A 34 19.67 2.05 -53.54
N ASP A 35 18.87 3.04 -53.19
CA ASP A 35 17.57 3.41 -53.78
C ASP A 35 17.54 3.25 -55.32
N ILE A 36 16.75 2.28 -55.79
CA ILE A 36 16.68 1.91 -57.21
C ILE A 36 15.57 2.70 -57.93
N ASP A 37 14.55 3.18 -57.23
CA ASP A 37 13.38 3.83 -57.83
C ASP A 37 13.19 5.30 -57.44
N GLY A 38 14.06 5.84 -56.60
CA GLY A 38 14.20 7.26 -56.27
C GLY A 38 13.30 7.71 -55.12
N ASP A 39 12.82 6.81 -54.28
CA ASP A 39 11.90 7.09 -53.17
C ASP A 39 12.58 7.22 -51.79
N LEU A 40 13.91 7.12 -51.74
CA LEU A 40 14.79 7.23 -50.57
C LEU A 40 14.75 6.05 -49.59
N CYS A 41 14.09 4.92 -49.92
CA CYS A 41 14.15 3.68 -49.13
C CYS A 41 15.14 2.65 -49.72
N ASP A 42 15.84 1.90 -48.87
CA ASP A 42 16.82 0.90 -49.30
C ASP A 42 16.18 -0.49 -49.56
N ASP A 43 16.26 -0.97 -50.81
CA ASP A 43 15.60 -2.19 -51.32
C ASP A 43 16.30 -3.53 -50.94
N CYS A 44 16.78 -3.71 -49.71
CA CYS A 44 17.47 -4.94 -49.34
C CYS A 44 16.50 -6.11 -48.95
N GLY A 45 16.18 -6.99 -49.91
CA GLY A 45 16.12 -8.45 -49.68
C GLY A 45 14.88 -9.11 -49.04
N ILE A 46 14.16 -9.86 -49.90
CA ILE A 46 13.31 -11.05 -49.63
C ILE A 46 12.47 -11.05 -48.35
N ASP A 47 11.37 -10.33 -48.39
CA ASP A 47 10.13 -10.84 -47.79
C ASP A 47 9.16 -11.27 -48.89
N THR A 48 9.08 -12.58 -49.09
CA THR A 48 8.13 -13.19 -50.00
C THR A 48 6.75 -13.15 -49.35
N TYR A 49 6.01 -12.03 -49.44
CA TYR A 49 4.55 -12.01 -49.67
C TYR A 49 3.87 -10.64 -49.68
N PHE A 50 4.52 -9.50 -49.95
CA PHE A 50 3.77 -8.26 -50.10
C PHE A 50 4.14 -7.53 -51.40
N THR A 51 3.25 -7.64 -52.39
CA THR A 51 3.25 -6.73 -53.52
C THR A 51 2.90 -5.34 -53.01
N CYS A 52 3.86 -4.40 -53.05
CA CYS A 52 3.56 -2.97 -53.02
C CYS A 52 2.61 -2.68 -54.19
N LYS A 53 1.31 -2.66 -53.90
CA LYS A 53 0.29 -2.29 -54.86
C LYS A 53 0.04 -0.81 -54.64
N ASN A 54 0.61 -0.01 -55.53
CA ASN A 54 0.41 1.43 -55.62
C ASN A 54 -1.10 1.75 -55.65
N ILE A 55 -1.63 2.40 -54.60
CA ILE A 55 -3.04 2.80 -54.49
C ILE A 55 -3.21 4.33 -54.45
N ASN A 56 -2.35 5.14 -55.08
CA ASN A 56 -2.70 6.42 -55.72
C ASN A 56 -1.46 7.16 -56.23
N PRO A 57 -1.56 7.97 -57.31
CA PRO A 57 -0.43 8.68 -57.90
C PRO A 57 -0.11 10.04 -57.27
N ASP A 58 -0.76 10.42 -56.16
CA ASP A 58 -0.53 11.71 -55.50
C ASP A 58 -0.01 11.47 -54.07
N SER A 59 1.16 12.04 -53.83
CA SER A 59 2.05 11.93 -52.67
C SER A 59 1.40 12.28 -51.32
N GLU A 60 1.30 11.30 -50.42
CA GLU A 60 1.40 11.47 -48.96
C GLU A 60 1.53 10.05 -48.36
N PHE A 61 2.74 9.69 -47.91
CA PHE A 61 2.94 8.40 -47.25
C PHE A 61 2.68 8.57 -45.76
N ASP A 62 1.65 7.88 -45.29
CA ASP A 62 1.28 7.72 -43.89
C ASP A 62 2.13 6.59 -43.27
N CYS A 63 3.10 6.96 -42.45
CA CYS A 63 3.98 6.03 -41.73
C CYS A 63 3.39 5.54 -40.38
N THR A 64 2.09 5.64 -40.14
CA THR A 64 1.50 5.25 -38.84
C THR A 64 1.18 3.77 -38.66
N GLN A 65 1.54 2.86 -39.60
CA GLN A 65 1.09 1.45 -39.53
C GLN A 65 2.15 0.35 -39.68
N PHE A 66 3.45 0.62 -39.53
CA PHE A 66 4.45 -0.46 -39.47
C PHE A 66 5.42 -0.31 -38.30
N ASN A 67 4.91 -0.61 -37.11
CA ASN A 67 5.74 -0.98 -35.97
C ASN A 67 6.07 -2.47 -36.08
N ASN A 68 7.32 -2.81 -36.41
CA ASN A 68 8.07 -3.94 -35.83
C ASN A 68 9.45 -4.08 -36.52
N ASP A 69 10.40 -3.20 -36.18
CA ASP A 69 11.81 -3.58 -36.20
C ASP A 69 12.32 -3.64 -34.76
N GLN A 70 12.19 -4.82 -34.16
CA GLN A 70 12.81 -5.19 -32.88
C GLN A 70 14.17 -5.86 -33.12
N SER A 71 15.03 -5.24 -33.93
CA SER A 71 16.43 -5.66 -34.06
C SER A 71 17.45 -4.58 -33.69
N GLY A 72 17.18 -3.89 -32.58
CA GLY A 72 18.22 -3.51 -31.63
C GLY A 72 18.79 -2.10 -31.78
N SER A 73 18.67 -1.36 -30.67
CA SER A 73 19.53 -0.27 -30.20
C SER A 73 19.40 1.17 -30.73
N ASP A 74 18.48 1.51 -31.64
CA ASP A 74 18.48 2.86 -32.23
C ASP A 74 17.34 3.80 -31.77
N CYS A 75 16.60 3.47 -30.70
CA CYS A 75 15.57 4.35 -30.12
C CYS A 75 15.96 4.95 -28.76
N ALA A 76 17.25 5.21 -28.53
CA ALA A 76 17.67 6.00 -27.38
C ALA A 76 18.85 6.89 -27.76
N SER A 77 18.72 8.17 -27.40
CA SER A 77 19.64 9.30 -27.53
C SER A 77 19.67 10.03 -28.88
N ASN A 78 19.00 11.20 -28.91
CA ASN A 78 19.42 12.39 -29.67
C ASN A 78 19.20 12.44 -31.21
N GLU A 79 18.19 11.77 -31.78
CA GLU A 79 17.86 12.00 -33.21
C GLU A 79 16.46 12.59 -33.47
N ASN A 80 15.63 12.77 -32.43
CA ASN A 80 14.28 13.31 -32.55
C ASN A 80 14.17 14.84 -32.39
N CYS A 81 15.27 15.53 -32.10
CA CYS A 81 15.37 17.00 -32.00
C CYS A 81 16.42 17.56 -32.98
N ASN A 82 16.57 16.92 -34.14
CA ASN A 82 17.42 17.39 -35.23
C ASN A 82 16.61 18.14 -36.30
N TRP A 83 16.86 19.44 -36.41
CA TRP A 83 16.32 20.36 -37.43
C TRP A 83 16.38 19.85 -38.88
N SER A 84 17.19 18.82 -39.15
CA SER A 84 17.41 18.25 -40.49
C SER A 84 16.27 17.36 -40.99
N LEU A 85 15.32 16.95 -40.14
CA LEU A 85 14.23 16.03 -40.53
C LEU A 85 12.93 16.73 -40.99
N GLY A 86 12.85 18.07 -40.92
CA GLY A 86 11.78 18.83 -41.55
C GLY A 86 10.39 18.72 -40.89
N ASP A 87 10.32 18.16 -39.68
CA ASP A 87 9.14 18.18 -38.83
C ASP A 87 9.13 19.46 -37.95
N PRO A 88 8.11 20.34 -38.04
CA PRO A 88 8.02 21.54 -37.21
C PRO A 88 7.84 21.29 -35.70
N SER A 89 7.56 20.06 -35.25
CA SER A 89 7.62 19.67 -33.82
C SER A 89 9.01 19.21 -33.35
N ASN A 90 10.01 19.21 -34.24
CA ASN A 90 11.37 18.71 -34.02
C ASN A 90 12.35 19.88 -34.29
N ASP A 91 12.30 20.90 -33.44
CA ASP A 91 12.86 22.22 -33.71
C ASP A 91 14.06 22.63 -32.81
N GLY A 92 14.45 21.80 -31.84
CA GLY A 92 15.17 22.32 -30.67
C GLY A 92 16.16 21.41 -29.95
N ILE A 93 16.45 21.79 -28.71
CA ILE A 93 17.22 21.05 -27.71
C ILE A 93 16.22 20.07 -27.03
N ASP A 94 16.77 19.04 -26.40
CA ASP A 94 16.07 18.01 -25.62
C ASP A 94 16.91 17.86 -24.35
N THR A 95 16.53 18.60 -23.31
CA THR A 95 17.38 18.85 -22.14
C THR A 95 17.49 17.63 -21.24
N ASP A 96 16.39 16.92 -20.99
CA ASP A 96 16.35 15.70 -20.19
C ASP A 96 16.57 14.39 -20.97
N GLN A 97 16.48 14.42 -22.30
CA GLN A 97 16.62 13.26 -23.19
C GLN A 97 15.49 12.23 -23.07
N ASP A 98 14.26 12.66 -22.76
CA ASP A 98 13.10 11.78 -22.68
C ASP A 98 12.48 11.46 -24.07
N GLY A 99 12.88 12.23 -25.10
CA GLY A 99 12.49 12.06 -26.48
C GLY A 99 11.44 13.04 -27.00
N LEU A 100 11.00 13.99 -26.16
CA LEU A 100 10.34 15.24 -26.55
C LEU A 100 11.41 16.36 -26.69
N CYS A 101 11.06 17.47 -27.35
CA CYS A 101 11.98 18.61 -27.47
C CYS A 101 11.43 19.75 -26.63
N ASP A 102 12.31 20.59 -26.08
CA ASP A 102 11.95 21.63 -25.09
C ASP A 102 10.71 22.48 -25.50
N TYR A 103 10.60 22.88 -26.78
CA TYR A 103 9.46 23.70 -27.24
C TYR A 103 8.08 23.01 -27.14
N GLY A 104 8.06 21.68 -27.11
CA GLY A 104 6.86 20.84 -27.05
C GLY A 104 6.82 19.90 -25.84
N ASP A 105 7.81 19.98 -24.96
CA ASP A 105 7.77 19.41 -23.63
C ASP A 105 6.96 20.33 -22.69
N SER A 106 6.51 19.79 -21.57
CA SER A 106 5.89 20.55 -20.50
C SER A 106 6.75 20.63 -19.24
N ASP A 107 7.82 19.84 -19.21
CA ASP A 107 8.79 19.72 -18.12
C ASP A 107 10.14 19.41 -18.79
N ASP A 108 10.80 20.47 -19.26
CA ASP A 108 11.98 20.42 -20.13
C ASP A 108 13.20 19.71 -19.49
N ASP A 109 13.26 19.61 -18.15
CA ASP A 109 14.34 18.95 -17.43
C ASP A 109 13.92 17.72 -16.60
N ASN A 110 12.63 17.35 -16.68
CA ASN A 110 12.00 16.20 -16.03
C ASN A 110 12.27 16.14 -14.52
N ASP A 111 12.24 17.30 -13.85
CA ASP A 111 12.34 17.39 -12.39
C ASP A 111 10.97 17.33 -11.67
N GLY A 112 9.89 17.11 -12.42
CA GLY A 112 8.53 16.99 -11.91
C GLY A 112 7.79 18.32 -11.78
N CYS A 113 8.48 19.46 -11.98
CA CYS A 113 7.83 20.75 -12.07
C CYS A 113 7.63 21.19 -13.53
N ASN A 114 6.38 21.51 -13.90
CA ASN A 114 6.12 22.04 -15.24
C ASN A 114 6.80 23.40 -15.48
N ASP A 115 7.27 23.66 -16.69
CA ASP A 115 8.02 24.87 -17.08
C ASP A 115 7.35 26.21 -16.72
N ASP A 116 6.01 26.23 -16.71
CA ASP A 116 5.22 27.42 -16.37
C ASP A 116 5.32 27.79 -14.88
N ASN A 117 5.70 26.82 -14.03
CA ASN A 117 5.86 26.95 -12.58
C ASN A 117 7.33 26.80 -12.13
N ASP A 118 8.22 26.28 -12.97
CA ASP A 118 9.64 26.19 -12.68
C ASP A 118 10.37 27.53 -12.94
N SER A 119 11.15 27.98 -11.96
CA SER A 119 12.01 29.14 -12.09
C SER A 119 13.20 28.95 -13.04
N ASN A 120 13.63 27.71 -13.31
CA ASN A 120 14.71 27.37 -14.25
C ASN A 120 14.41 26.12 -15.10
N PRO A 121 13.48 26.19 -16.08
CA PRO A 121 12.98 25.04 -16.87
C PRO A 121 14.00 24.10 -17.52
N LEU A 122 15.27 24.48 -17.62
CA LEU A 122 16.31 23.68 -18.29
C LEU A 122 17.35 23.12 -17.31
N LEU A 123 17.09 23.20 -16.01
CA LEU A 123 17.97 22.74 -14.95
C LEU A 123 17.17 22.26 -13.74
N SER A 124 17.11 20.93 -13.62
CA SER A 124 16.49 20.25 -12.50
C SER A 124 16.82 20.90 -11.15
N GLY A 125 15.75 21.24 -10.44
CA GLY A 125 15.73 21.82 -9.12
C GLY A 125 16.27 20.89 -8.03
N PRO A 126 16.40 21.40 -6.79
CA PRO A 126 16.55 20.52 -5.64
C PRO A 126 15.27 19.67 -5.47
N ASP A 127 15.47 18.43 -5.04
CA ASP A 127 14.44 17.44 -4.74
C ASP A 127 14.92 16.77 -3.44
N ASN A 128 14.41 17.26 -2.31
CA ASN A 128 14.98 17.02 -1.00
C ASN A 128 14.69 15.62 -0.46
N ASP A 129 13.53 15.04 -0.79
CA ASP A 129 13.17 13.67 -0.45
C ASP A 129 13.44 12.62 -1.54
N SER A 130 13.79 13.07 -2.75
CA SER A 130 14.07 12.25 -3.92
C SER A 130 12.85 11.49 -4.47
N ASP A 131 11.65 12.06 -4.40
CA ASP A 131 10.42 11.50 -4.96
C ASP A 131 10.24 11.78 -6.47
N GLY A 132 11.04 12.70 -7.01
CA GLY A 132 11.03 13.11 -8.41
C GLY A 132 10.20 14.36 -8.70
N ILE A 133 9.78 15.10 -7.67
CA ILE A 133 9.21 16.44 -7.77
C ILE A 133 10.18 17.43 -7.12
N ALA A 134 10.54 18.49 -7.84
CA ALA A 134 11.41 19.52 -7.27
C ALA A 134 10.71 20.34 -6.18
N ASP A 135 11.47 20.75 -5.15
CA ASP A 135 11.00 21.50 -3.97
C ASP A 135 10.21 22.79 -4.31
N GLU A 136 10.39 23.36 -5.51
CA GLU A 136 9.63 24.57 -5.92
C GLU A 136 8.15 24.26 -6.18
N CYS A 137 7.83 22.99 -6.45
CA CYS A 137 6.55 22.51 -6.93
C CYS A 137 6.01 21.30 -6.17
N ASP A 138 6.80 20.76 -5.25
CA ASP A 138 6.34 19.88 -4.19
C ASP A 138 5.53 20.67 -3.13
N LEU A 139 4.68 19.98 -2.40
CA LEU A 139 3.90 20.53 -1.29
C LEU A 139 4.36 19.98 0.07
N ASP A 140 5.30 19.05 0.06
CA ASP A 140 5.87 18.32 1.20
C ASP A 140 7.32 17.95 0.85
N ASP A 141 8.24 18.92 0.90
CA ASP A 141 9.60 18.79 0.33
C ASP A 141 10.47 17.72 1.04
N ASP A 142 10.04 17.18 2.18
CA ASP A 142 10.73 16.08 2.87
C ASP A 142 9.90 14.78 3.01
N ASN A 143 8.69 14.77 2.44
CA ASN A 143 7.72 13.67 2.45
C ASN A 143 7.53 13.06 3.85
N ASP A 144 7.49 13.90 4.88
CA ASP A 144 7.24 13.47 6.27
C ASP A 144 5.75 13.44 6.64
N GLY A 145 4.88 13.80 5.70
CA GLY A 145 3.44 13.77 5.86
C GLY A 145 2.86 15.09 6.36
N CYS A 146 3.71 16.08 6.69
CA CYS A 146 3.29 17.45 6.94
C CYS A 146 3.59 18.39 5.78
N LEU A 147 2.54 18.97 5.20
CA LEU A 147 2.70 19.96 4.12
C LEU A 147 3.57 21.15 4.57
N ASP A 148 4.44 21.67 3.69
CA ASP A 148 5.38 22.77 3.98
C ASP A 148 4.72 24.02 4.56
N ALA A 149 3.45 24.24 4.22
CA ALA A 149 2.66 25.36 4.70
C ALA A 149 2.40 25.31 6.21
N PHE A 150 2.52 24.13 6.81
CA PHE A 150 2.27 23.82 8.21
C PHE A 150 3.49 23.27 8.94
N ASP A 151 4.47 22.73 8.21
CA ASP A 151 5.71 22.22 8.77
C ASP A 151 6.67 23.36 9.23
N PRO A 152 7.15 23.37 10.49
CA PRO A 152 8.21 24.26 10.93
C PRO A 152 9.59 24.04 10.27
N GLU A 153 9.90 22.85 9.77
CA GLU A 153 11.18 22.50 9.12
C GLU A 153 11.01 21.79 7.75
N PRO A 154 10.41 22.43 6.71
CA PRO A 154 9.96 21.79 5.44
C PRO A 154 10.93 20.92 4.65
N PHE A 155 12.22 20.93 4.97
CA PHE A 155 13.26 20.19 4.25
C PHE A 155 13.91 19.11 5.14
N VAL A 156 13.35 18.82 6.31
CA VAL A 156 13.93 17.96 7.33
C VAL A 156 12.84 17.11 7.95
N GLN A 157 12.79 15.84 7.52
CA GLN A 157 11.90 14.84 8.09
C GLN A 157 11.80 14.95 9.61
N GLY A 158 10.59 15.25 10.08
CA GLY A 158 10.24 15.35 11.48
C GLY A 158 10.20 13.99 12.19
N GLU A 159 9.89 14.04 13.48
CA GLU A 159 9.72 12.83 14.28
C GLU A 159 8.27 12.36 14.17
N ASP A 160 8.09 11.08 13.86
CA ASP A 160 6.80 10.37 13.80
C ASP A 160 6.85 9.30 14.90
N LEU A 161 6.23 9.60 16.04
CA LEU A 161 6.38 8.82 17.26
C LEU A 161 5.53 7.53 17.22
N ASP A 162 4.36 7.57 16.60
CA ASP A 162 3.43 6.44 16.52
C ASP A 162 3.63 5.59 15.24
N GLY A 163 4.25 6.17 14.21
CA GLY A 163 4.58 5.53 12.95
C GLY A 163 3.45 5.52 11.92
N ASP A 164 2.47 6.43 12.00
CA ASP A 164 1.35 6.50 11.08
C ASP A 164 1.68 7.20 9.74
N GLY A 165 2.83 7.89 9.69
CA GLY A 165 3.31 8.64 8.54
C GLY A 165 2.96 10.13 8.56
N ILE A 166 2.53 10.69 9.70
CA ILE A 166 2.37 12.12 9.95
C ILE A 166 3.27 12.49 11.13
N ILE A 167 4.12 13.51 10.98
CA ILE A 167 4.98 13.93 12.09
C ILE A 167 4.22 14.56 13.25
N ASN A 168 4.78 14.46 14.45
CA ASN A 168 4.18 14.90 15.71
C ASN A 168 3.66 16.35 15.68
N GLU A 169 4.33 17.25 14.96
CA GLU A 169 3.94 18.66 14.85
C GLU A 169 2.62 18.88 14.08
N CYS A 170 2.25 17.95 13.21
CA CYS A 170 1.09 18.03 12.33
C CYS A 170 0.07 16.91 12.55
N ASP A 171 0.42 15.95 13.40
CA ASP A 171 -0.45 14.89 13.87
C ASP A 171 -1.43 15.40 14.93
N SER A 172 -2.67 14.91 14.87
CA SER A 172 -3.70 15.14 15.86
C SER A 172 -3.62 14.21 17.07
N ASP A 173 -2.89 13.09 16.98
CA ASP A 173 -2.71 12.06 18.01
C ASP A 173 -1.26 11.55 17.95
N ALA A 174 -0.32 12.41 18.35
CA ALA A 174 1.08 12.26 17.99
C ALA A 174 1.78 11.06 18.64
N ASP A 175 1.21 10.45 19.68
CA ASP A 175 1.74 9.21 20.27
C ASP A 175 0.89 7.97 20.00
N GLY A 176 -0.22 8.13 19.27
CA GLY A 176 -1.08 7.06 18.78
C GLY A 176 -1.75 6.26 19.89
N ASP A 177 -2.04 6.89 21.03
CA ASP A 177 -2.74 6.24 22.15
C ASP A 177 -4.27 6.30 22.03
N GLY A 178 -4.79 6.94 20.98
CA GLY A 178 -6.21 7.09 20.70
C GLY A 178 -6.83 8.35 21.30
N CYS A 179 -6.08 9.12 22.09
CA CYS A 179 -6.49 10.40 22.63
C CYS A 179 -5.94 11.55 21.79
N GLU A 180 -6.84 12.37 21.23
CA GLU A 180 -6.40 13.57 20.50
C GLU A 180 -5.50 14.45 21.39
N ASN A 181 -4.41 14.99 20.82
CA ASN A 181 -3.44 15.90 21.45
C ASN A 181 -4.06 17.06 22.25
N SER A 182 -5.30 17.43 21.94
CA SER A 182 -6.03 18.51 22.61
C SER A 182 -6.72 18.10 23.91
N GLU A 183 -6.98 16.81 24.08
CA GLU A 183 -7.58 16.18 25.26
C GLU A 183 -6.57 15.30 26.03
N ASP A 184 -5.42 15.00 25.44
CA ASP A 184 -4.29 14.30 26.11
C ASP A 184 -3.47 15.24 27.02
N SER A 185 -3.16 14.76 28.23
CA SER A 185 -2.32 15.46 29.19
C SER A 185 -0.82 15.47 28.87
N ASP A 186 -0.32 14.51 28.08
CA ASP A 186 1.06 14.47 27.57
C ASP A 186 1.12 13.96 26.11
N PRO A 187 0.84 14.84 25.12
CA PRO A 187 0.69 14.50 23.68
C PRO A 187 1.85 13.81 22.95
N LEU A 188 2.91 13.42 23.65
CA LEU A 188 4.10 12.76 23.10
C LEU A 188 4.49 11.52 23.93
N ILE A 189 3.60 11.04 24.80
CA ILE A 189 3.82 9.89 25.67
C ILE A 189 2.51 9.14 25.82
N ALA A 190 2.37 8.07 25.04
CA ALA A 190 1.19 7.23 25.06
C ALA A 190 0.77 6.85 26.48
N ASN A 191 -0.49 7.14 26.80
CA ASN A 191 -1.11 6.80 28.06
C ASN A 191 -1.40 5.29 28.13
N ILE A 192 -1.87 4.87 29.30
CA ILE A 192 -2.24 3.47 29.52
C ILE A 192 -3.58 3.24 28.83
N ASP A 193 -3.67 2.16 28.07
CA ASP A 193 -4.88 1.56 27.53
C ASP A 193 -5.04 0.19 28.25
N THR A 194 -6.00 0.10 29.16
CA THR A 194 -6.13 -1.02 30.11
C THR A 194 -6.75 -2.24 29.46
N ASP A 195 -7.71 -2.07 28.56
CA ASP A 195 -8.39 -3.16 27.86
C ASP A 195 -7.84 -3.45 26.45
N ASN A 196 -6.97 -2.59 25.94
CA ASN A 196 -6.33 -2.66 24.63
C ASN A 196 -7.30 -2.49 23.45
N ASP A 197 -8.31 -1.65 23.59
CA ASP A 197 -9.26 -1.35 22.51
C ASP A 197 -8.79 -0.25 21.54
N GLY A 198 -7.69 0.42 21.89
CA GLY A 198 -7.07 1.49 21.12
C GLY A 198 -7.43 2.90 21.55
N PHE A 199 -8.13 3.08 22.67
CA PHE A 199 -8.29 4.35 23.36
C PHE A 199 -7.62 4.28 24.72
N ALA A 200 -6.74 5.24 25.03
CA ALA A 200 -6.17 5.30 26.36
C ALA A 200 -7.21 5.74 27.40
N ASN A 201 -7.00 5.31 28.63
CA ASN A 201 -7.89 5.54 29.76
C ASN A 201 -8.21 7.02 30.06
N GLU A 202 -7.44 7.98 29.52
CA GLU A 202 -7.73 9.41 29.69
C GLU A 202 -8.90 9.88 28.81
N CYS A 203 -9.12 9.23 27.66
CA CYS A 203 -10.18 9.56 26.70
C CYS A 203 -11.17 8.42 26.44
N ASP A 204 -10.96 7.25 27.05
CA ASP A 204 -11.96 6.21 27.17
C ASP A 204 -12.98 6.53 28.28
N ASN A 205 -14.17 5.95 28.20
CA ASN A 205 -15.25 6.08 29.18
C ASN A 205 -15.67 4.74 29.79
N ASP A 206 -15.02 3.66 29.38
CA ASP A 206 -15.20 2.28 29.81
C ASP A 206 -13.83 1.60 29.80
N ASP A 207 -12.97 2.03 30.71
CA ASP A 207 -11.52 1.77 30.76
C ASP A 207 -11.11 0.28 30.81
N ASP A 208 -12.04 -0.63 31.15
CA ASP A 208 -11.81 -2.08 31.20
C ASP A 208 -12.76 -2.90 30.31
N ASN A 209 -13.58 -2.20 29.52
CA ASN A 209 -14.53 -2.71 28.52
C ASN A 209 -15.52 -3.76 29.06
N ASP A 210 -15.98 -3.58 30.30
CA ASP A 210 -17.00 -4.43 30.93
C ASP A 210 -18.45 -3.98 30.63
N ASN A 211 -18.62 -2.88 29.88
CA ASN A 211 -19.86 -2.18 29.51
C ASN A 211 -20.48 -1.33 30.62
N ILE A 212 -19.78 -1.09 31.72
CA ILE A 212 -20.15 -0.14 32.75
C ILE A 212 -19.24 1.08 32.63
N LEU A 213 -19.85 2.25 32.42
CA LEU A 213 -19.07 3.48 32.28
C LEU A 213 -18.29 3.78 33.56
N ASP A 214 -17.07 4.31 33.47
CA ASP A 214 -16.19 4.59 34.63
C ASP A 214 -16.87 5.44 35.72
N VAL A 215 -17.83 6.27 35.33
CA VAL A 215 -18.59 7.16 36.23
C VAL A 215 -19.58 6.41 37.11
N ASP A 216 -20.01 5.24 36.67
CA ASP A 216 -20.96 4.35 37.32
C ASP A 216 -20.28 3.06 37.84
N ASP A 217 -19.02 2.82 37.47
CA ASP A 217 -18.22 1.66 37.84
C ASP A 217 -17.54 1.78 39.23
N LEU A 218 -17.52 0.69 40.01
CA LEU A 218 -16.86 0.63 41.32
C LEU A 218 -15.32 0.57 41.24
N ASN A 219 -14.78 -0.03 40.18
CA ASN A 219 -13.37 -0.11 39.88
C ASN A 219 -13.13 -0.10 38.35
N PRO A 220 -13.07 1.10 37.72
CA PRO A 220 -13.00 1.26 36.26
C PRO A 220 -11.81 0.59 35.54
N LEU A 221 -10.87 -0.02 36.25
CA LEU A 221 -9.66 -0.61 35.67
C LEU A 221 -9.62 -2.15 35.81
N ASP A 222 -10.71 -2.74 36.26
CA ASP A 222 -10.82 -4.17 36.56
C ASP A 222 -12.23 -4.65 36.26
N ASN A 223 -12.39 -5.20 35.06
CA ASN A 223 -13.67 -5.71 34.55
C ASN A 223 -14.35 -6.78 35.41
N THR A 224 -13.72 -7.26 36.48
CA THR A 224 -14.33 -8.20 37.42
C THR A 224 -14.98 -7.53 38.63
N ILE A 225 -14.95 -6.19 38.71
CA ILE A 225 -15.46 -5.42 39.84
C ILE A 225 -16.20 -4.17 39.33
N CYS A 226 -17.52 -4.25 39.19
CA CYS A 226 -18.32 -3.18 38.57
C CYS A 226 -19.47 -2.67 39.44
N SER A 227 -20.29 -3.57 40.01
CA SER A 227 -21.47 -3.22 40.81
C SER A 227 -22.00 -4.43 41.60
N ASP A 228 -22.96 -4.19 42.50
CA ASP A 228 -23.72 -5.21 43.22
C ASP A 228 -25.18 -4.71 43.25
N LEU A 229 -25.94 -5.01 42.21
CA LEU A 229 -27.24 -4.35 41.96
C LEU A 229 -28.41 -4.98 42.70
N ASP A 230 -28.34 -6.25 43.03
CA ASP A 230 -29.36 -6.95 43.82
C ASP A 230 -29.01 -7.08 45.30
N GLU A 231 -27.83 -6.61 45.71
CA GLU A 231 -27.35 -6.55 47.09
C GLU A 231 -27.19 -7.95 47.71
N ASP A 232 -26.81 -8.94 46.90
CA ASP A 232 -26.64 -10.34 47.33
C ASP A 232 -25.24 -10.66 47.90
N GLY A 233 -24.29 -9.73 47.72
CA GLY A 233 -22.92 -9.79 48.24
C GLY A 233 -21.86 -10.22 47.22
N CYS A 234 -22.24 -10.60 46.00
CA CYS A 234 -21.34 -10.77 44.88
C CYS A 234 -21.26 -9.51 44.01
N ASP A 235 -20.16 -9.41 43.25
CA ASP A 235 -20.02 -8.34 42.29
C ASP A 235 -20.55 -8.81 40.94
N ASP A 236 -21.50 -8.06 40.37
CA ASP A 236 -22.25 -8.38 39.16
C ASP A 236 -21.33 -8.77 37.97
N CYS A 237 -20.06 -8.35 37.96
CA CYS A 237 -19.12 -8.63 36.88
C CYS A 237 -18.12 -9.78 37.16
N SER A 238 -18.12 -10.34 38.37
CA SER A 238 -17.02 -11.20 38.87
C SER A 238 -16.78 -12.49 38.05
N ILE A 239 -17.80 -13.01 37.39
CA ILE A 239 -17.72 -14.29 36.66
C ILE A 239 -17.34 -14.08 35.19
N SER A 240 -17.95 -13.09 34.54
CA SER A 240 -17.90 -12.98 33.07
C SER A 240 -17.12 -11.78 32.56
N GLY A 241 -16.74 -10.85 33.44
CA GLY A 241 -16.19 -9.57 33.03
C GLY A 241 -17.26 -8.62 32.46
N PHE A 242 -18.53 -8.90 32.74
CA PHE A 242 -19.70 -8.17 32.27
C PHE A 242 -20.81 -8.33 33.31
N GLN A 243 -21.63 -7.28 33.46
CA GLN A 243 -22.73 -7.26 34.41
C GLN A 243 -23.74 -8.40 34.17
N ASP A 244 -23.85 -9.31 35.14
CA ASP A 244 -24.79 -10.43 35.17
C ASP A 244 -25.32 -10.68 36.59
N ILE A 245 -26.31 -9.89 36.99
CA ILE A 245 -26.95 -9.88 38.33
C ILE A 245 -27.48 -11.26 38.79
N ASP A 246 -27.71 -12.22 37.89
CA ASP A 246 -28.22 -13.55 38.27
C ASP A 246 -27.10 -14.63 38.32
N ASN A 247 -25.89 -14.32 37.83
CA ASN A 247 -24.79 -15.29 37.66
C ASN A 247 -23.43 -14.58 37.75
N ASP A 248 -23.25 -13.96 38.90
CA ASP A 248 -22.14 -13.11 39.33
C ASP A 248 -21.38 -13.68 40.52
N GLY A 249 -21.68 -14.91 40.93
CA GLY A 249 -20.94 -15.62 41.95
C GLY A 249 -21.43 -17.03 42.22
N LEU A 250 -21.01 -17.56 43.37
CA LEU A 250 -21.48 -18.85 43.87
C LEU A 250 -22.63 -18.58 44.86
N ASP A 251 -23.72 -19.30 44.67
CA ASP A 251 -24.88 -19.36 45.56
C ASP A 251 -25.19 -20.85 45.73
N THR A 252 -24.59 -21.44 46.77
CA THR A 252 -24.53 -22.90 46.98
C THR A 252 -25.90 -23.50 47.28
N ASP A 253 -26.75 -22.79 48.02
CA ASP A 253 -28.08 -23.25 48.43
C ASP A 253 -29.23 -22.70 47.54
N SER A 254 -28.92 -21.73 46.69
CA SER A 254 -29.85 -21.04 45.79
C SER A 254 -30.93 -20.21 46.51
N ASP A 255 -30.61 -19.60 47.66
CA ASP A 255 -31.52 -18.70 48.38
C ASP A 255 -31.48 -17.23 47.95
N GLY A 256 -30.52 -16.90 47.08
CA GLY A 256 -30.33 -15.57 46.51
C GLY A 256 -29.43 -14.66 47.36
N LEU A 257 -28.61 -15.23 48.25
CA LEU A 257 -27.39 -14.62 48.74
C LEU A 257 -26.19 -15.35 48.15
N CYS A 258 -25.14 -14.61 47.89
CA CYS A 258 -23.91 -15.19 47.42
C CYS A 258 -23.09 -15.76 48.59
N ASP A 259 -22.35 -16.87 48.38
CA ASP A 259 -21.51 -17.54 49.39
C ASP A 259 -20.53 -16.58 50.11
N ALA A 260 -20.16 -15.46 49.48
CA ALA A 260 -19.26 -14.47 50.10
C ALA A 260 -19.94 -13.59 51.17
N GLY A 261 -21.28 -13.58 51.21
CA GLY A 261 -22.12 -12.75 52.07
C GLY A 261 -23.26 -13.49 52.77
N ASP A 262 -23.49 -14.75 52.42
CA ASP A 262 -24.42 -15.66 53.10
C ASP A 262 -23.84 -16.08 54.47
N PRO A 263 -24.61 -16.01 55.57
CA PRO A 263 -24.20 -16.54 56.86
C PRO A 263 -24.41 -18.06 57.05
N ASP A 264 -25.00 -18.77 56.09
CA ASP A 264 -25.34 -20.21 56.10
C ASP A 264 -25.34 -20.75 54.66
N ASP A 265 -24.14 -20.82 54.06
CA ASP A 265 -23.85 -21.06 52.62
C ASP A 265 -24.57 -22.29 52.01
N ASP A 266 -24.86 -23.34 52.78
CA ASP A 266 -25.59 -24.53 52.33
C ASP A 266 -26.99 -24.71 52.95
N ASN A 267 -27.37 -23.78 53.85
CA ASN A 267 -28.66 -23.67 54.53
C ASN A 267 -29.07 -24.96 55.25
N ASP A 268 -28.10 -25.64 55.85
CA ASP A 268 -28.33 -26.79 56.72
C ASP A 268 -28.79 -26.37 58.14
N GLY A 269 -28.63 -25.07 58.47
CA GLY A 269 -29.03 -24.44 59.72
C GLY A 269 -27.89 -24.17 60.70
N CYS A 270 -26.64 -24.41 60.30
CA CYS A 270 -25.41 -24.06 61.00
C CYS A 270 -24.68 -22.92 60.28
N SER A 271 -24.41 -21.80 60.96
CA SER A 271 -23.70 -20.69 60.31
C SER A 271 -22.23 -21.01 59.99
N ASP A 272 -21.69 -20.47 58.90
CA ASP A 272 -20.33 -20.79 58.38
C ASP A 272 -19.20 -20.54 59.41
N ASP A 273 -19.40 -19.56 60.31
CA ASP A 273 -18.47 -19.26 61.40
C ASP A 273 -18.26 -20.45 62.37
N ILE A 274 -19.19 -21.40 62.40
CA ILE A 274 -19.19 -22.59 63.26
C ILE A 274 -19.28 -23.91 62.51
N ASP A 275 -19.65 -23.90 61.23
CA ASP A 275 -19.67 -25.08 60.37
C ASP A 275 -18.25 -25.46 59.90
N GLU A 276 -17.93 -26.75 59.94
CA GLU A 276 -16.65 -27.29 59.48
C GLU A 276 -16.65 -27.59 57.96
N ASP A 277 -17.83 -27.75 57.34
CA ASP A 277 -18.01 -28.00 55.91
C ASP A 277 -19.09 -27.05 55.29
N PRO A 278 -18.89 -25.71 55.25
CA PRO A 278 -19.93 -24.71 54.91
C PRO A 278 -20.64 -24.84 53.54
N PHE A 279 -20.18 -25.70 52.66
CA PHE A 279 -20.73 -25.83 51.30
C PHE A 279 -21.36 -27.21 51.05
N ASP A 280 -21.66 -27.99 52.10
CA ASP A 280 -22.15 -29.37 52.01
C ASP A 280 -23.26 -29.64 53.02
N ASP A 281 -24.51 -29.66 52.53
CA ASP A 281 -25.79 -29.93 53.24
C ASP A 281 -25.89 -31.29 53.98
N GLY A 282 -24.76 -32.00 54.08
CA GLY A 282 -24.56 -33.22 54.80
C GLY A 282 -24.87 -33.09 56.29
N PRO A 283 -25.10 -34.22 56.98
CA PRO A 283 -25.41 -34.20 58.40
C PRO A 283 -24.19 -33.71 59.20
N ASP A 284 -24.30 -32.52 59.77
CA ASP A 284 -23.27 -31.94 60.62
C ASP A 284 -22.90 -32.90 61.77
N SER A 285 -21.60 -33.01 62.01
CA SER A 285 -21.01 -33.92 62.98
C SER A 285 -21.23 -33.47 64.42
N ASP A 286 -21.84 -32.31 64.64
CA ASP A 286 -21.85 -31.57 65.90
C ASP A 286 -23.26 -31.34 66.52
N GLY A 287 -24.26 -32.15 66.16
CA GLY A 287 -25.67 -31.92 66.54
C GLY A 287 -26.10 -31.88 68.01
#